data_AF-A0AA41Y347-F1
#
_entry.id   AF-A0AA41Y347-F1
#
_cell.length_a   1.000
_cell.length_b   1.000
_cell.length_c   1.000
_cell.angle_alpha   90.00
_cell.angle_beta   90.00
_cell.angle_gamma   90.00
#
_symmetry.space_group_name_H-M   'P 1'
#
loop_
_entity.id
_entity.type
_entity.pdbx_description
1 polymer ?
#
loop_
_entity_poly.entity_id
_entity_poly.type
_entity_poly.pdbx_seq_one_letter_code
_entity_poly.pdbx_strand_id
1 'polypeptide(L)'
;MKIARLKYNTKSFELVRLDGSTEYFSYTKRINSPKSGFTRFSEACRQVIQEDLRSVKVDYFARYSKKGRVKCQETGEFLTYEELSLDHRQPNTFSVIVDRFIELKKIDLNEIEYIQIDGGPNELKDKDLEEEFRQYHKSKANLRIVKKNLNLGRSFQARINRQNKDLKIMDDE
;
A
#
# COMPACT_ATOMS: atom_id res chain seq x y z
N MET A 1 4.16 -26.85 16.63
CA MET A 1 3.80 -25.51 16.11
C MET A 1 3.74 -24.55 17.28
N LYS A 2 4.33 -23.35 17.17
CA LYS A 2 4.28 -22.31 18.21
C LYS A 2 3.93 -20.95 17.60
N ILE A 3 3.54 -19.99 18.44
CA ILE A 3 3.28 -18.61 18.00
C ILE A 3 4.58 -17.81 18.09
N ALA A 4 4.97 -17.19 16.97
CA ALA A 4 6.12 -16.30 16.88
C ALA A 4 5.69 -14.87 16.54
N ARG A 5 6.57 -13.89 16.78
CA ARG A 5 6.40 -12.51 16.35
C ARG A 5 7.38 -12.23 15.20
N LEU A 6 6.85 -11.75 14.08
CA LEU A 6 7.60 -11.45 12.86
C LEU A 6 7.83 -9.93 12.70
N LYS A 7 8.32 -9.53 11.52
CA LYS A 7 8.45 -8.11 11.13
C LYS A 7 7.11 -7.39 11.37
N TYR A 8 7.20 -6.15 11.85
CA TYR A 8 6.05 -5.31 12.23
C TYR A 8 5.24 -5.82 13.44
N ASN A 9 5.84 -6.67 14.29
CA ASN A 9 5.19 -7.23 15.49
C ASN A 9 3.96 -8.10 15.16
N THR A 10 3.91 -8.64 13.94
CA THR A 10 2.85 -9.51 13.47
C THR A 10 2.98 -10.89 14.11
N LYS A 11 1.91 -11.39 14.74
CA LYS A 11 1.87 -12.76 15.24
C LYS A 11 1.71 -13.73 14.07
N SER A 12 2.53 -14.78 14.03
CA SER A 12 2.50 -15.80 12.99
C SER A 12 2.76 -17.18 13.58
N PHE A 13 2.42 -18.22 12.81
CA PHE A 13 2.71 -19.59 13.21
C PHE A 13 4.11 -20.00 12.75
N GLU A 14 4.88 -20.56 13.67
CA GLU A 14 6.18 -21.19 13.39
C GLU A 14 6.01 -22.71 13.45
N LEU A 15 6.25 -23.36 12.31
CA LEU A 15 6.37 -24.80 12.21
C LEU A 15 7.80 -25.17 12.58
N VAL A 16 7.94 -26.10 13.52
CA VAL A 16 9.23 -26.68 13.93
C VAL A 16 9.18 -28.13 13.52
N ARG A 17 10.06 -28.54 12.62
CA ARG A 17 10.17 -29.91 12.11
C ARG A 17 11.01 -30.77 13.06
N LEU A 18 10.94 -32.10 12.88
CA LEU A 18 11.68 -33.06 13.71
C LEU A 18 13.20 -32.94 13.56
N ASP A 19 13.66 -32.47 12.41
CA ASP A 19 15.08 -32.18 12.12
C ASP A 19 15.57 -30.84 12.73
N GLY A 20 14.69 -30.13 13.46
CA GLY A 20 14.99 -28.83 14.06
C GLY A 20 14.87 -27.64 13.11
N SER A 21 14.64 -27.85 11.81
CA SER A 21 14.38 -26.77 10.87
C SER A 21 13.05 -26.08 11.18
N THR A 22 12.99 -24.78 10.93
CA THR A 22 11.78 -23.98 11.18
C THR A 22 11.33 -23.23 9.94
N GLU A 23 10.02 -23.02 9.83
CA GLU A 23 9.44 -22.13 8.84
C GLU A 23 8.28 -21.35 9.44
N TYR A 24 8.10 -20.11 8.98
CA TYR A 24 6.93 -19.33 9.30
C TYR A 24 5.87 -19.54 8.23
N PHE A 25 4.62 -19.72 8.65
CA PHE A 25 3.52 -19.88 7.70
C PHE A 25 2.32 -19.01 8.06
N SER A 26 1.68 -18.50 7.00
CA SER A 26 0.43 -17.77 7.09
C SER A 26 -0.66 -18.63 6.45
N TYR A 27 -1.61 -19.10 7.28
CA TYR A 27 -2.74 -19.89 6.79
C TYR A 27 -3.59 -19.08 5.79
N THR A 28 -3.73 -17.76 5.98
CA THR A 28 -4.45 -16.88 5.05
C THR A 28 -3.78 -16.77 3.69
N LYS A 29 -2.44 -16.78 3.62
CA LYS A 29 -1.71 -16.84 2.34
C LYS A 29 -1.91 -18.17 1.60
N ARG A 30 -2.25 -19.25 2.31
CA ARG A 30 -2.45 -20.60 1.74
C ARG A 30 -3.88 -20.87 1.28
N ILE A 31 -4.87 -20.34 1.99
CA ILE A 31 -6.30 -20.57 1.69
C ILE A 31 -6.83 -19.59 0.63
N ASN A 32 -6.31 -18.37 0.60
CA ASN A 32 -6.77 -17.36 -0.36
C ASN A 32 -6.12 -17.57 -1.73
N SER A 33 -6.84 -17.16 -2.78
CA SER A 33 -6.31 -17.15 -4.14
C SER A 33 -4.99 -16.35 -4.23
N PRO A 34 -4.06 -16.78 -5.09
CA PRO A 34 -2.84 -16.03 -5.34
C PRO A 34 -3.13 -14.58 -5.72
N LYS A 35 -2.35 -13.65 -5.19
CA LYS A 35 -2.46 -12.24 -5.54
C LYS A 35 -2.07 -12.03 -7.01
N SER A 36 -2.79 -11.15 -7.70
CA SER A 36 -2.42 -10.73 -9.06
C SER A 36 -1.06 -10.02 -9.07
N GLY A 37 -0.38 -10.01 -10.23
CA GLY A 37 0.87 -9.27 -10.42
C GLY A 37 0.75 -7.80 -10.02
N PHE A 38 -0.36 -7.15 -10.42
CA PHE A 38 -0.65 -5.77 -10.03
C PHE A 38 -0.77 -5.60 -8.52
N THR A 39 -1.48 -6.52 -7.83
CA THR A 39 -1.64 -6.43 -6.37
C THR A 39 -0.31 -6.57 -5.65
N ARG A 40 0.53 -7.52 -6.08
CA ARG A 40 1.88 -7.71 -5.53
C ARG A 40 2.76 -6.48 -5.74
N PHE A 41 2.78 -5.96 -6.96
CA PHE A 41 3.57 -4.77 -7.30
C PHE A 41 3.08 -3.55 -6.52
N SER A 42 1.76 -3.33 -6.47
CA SER A 42 1.14 -2.24 -5.71
C SER A 42 1.48 -2.30 -4.22
N GLU A 43 1.50 -3.49 -3.60
CA GLU A 43 1.91 -3.67 -2.21
C GLU A 43 3.39 -3.34 -1.99
N ALA A 44 4.26 -3.80 -2.88
CA ALA A 44 5.69 -3.47 -2.81
C ALA A 44 5.91 -1.96 -2.96
N CYS A 45 5.27 -1.33 -3.94
CA CYS A 45 5.23 0.13 -4.10
C CYS A 45 4.75 0.87 -2.83
N ARG A 46 3.79 0.31 -2.07
CA ARG A 46 3.38 0.92 -0.78
C ARG A 46 4.49 0.87 0.24
N GLN A 47 5.29 -0.19 0.28
CA GLN A 47 6.44 -0.28 1.18
C GLN A 47 7.48 0.80 0.86
N VAL A 48 7.76 1.01 -0.43
CA VAL A 48 8.70 2.04 -0.91
C VAL A 48 8.40 3.43 -0.33
N ILE A 49 7.12 3.81 -0.30
CA ILE A 49 6.71 5.17 0.10
C ILE A 49 6.32 5.28 1.58
N GLN A 50 6.39 4.20 2.35
CA GLN A 50 5.84 4.15 3.71
C GLN A 50 6.53 5.17 4.64
N GLU A 51 7.85 5.29 4.55
CA GLU A 51 8.62 6.24 5.35
C GLU A 51 8.37 7.70 4.94
N ASP A 52 8.18 7.97 3.64
CA ASP A 52 7.84 9.31 3.15
C ASP A 52 6.48 9.76 3.70
N LEU A 53 5.47 8.89 3.63
CA LEU A 53 4.15 9.17 4.20
C LEU A 53 4.22 9.37 5.71
N ARG A 54 5.00 8.55 6.42
CA ARG A 54 5.20 8.71 7.86
C ARG A 54 5.81 10.08 8.18
N SER A 55 6.87 10.47 7.47
CA SER A 55 7.53 11.76 7.64
C SER A 55 6.57 12.92 7.37
N VAL A 56 5.81 12.90 6.28
CA VAL A 56 4.81 13.94 5.96
C VAL A 56 3.80 14.11 7.10
N LYS A 57 3.32 12.99 7.68
CA LYS A 57 2.34 13.05 8.77
C LYS A 57 2.95 13.61 10.06
N VAL A 58 4.17 13.19 10.40
CA VAL A 58 4.91 13.70 11.57
C VAL A 58 5.14 15.20 11.44
N ASP A 59 5.64 15.64 10.29
CA ASP A 59 5.87 17.06 9.98
C ASP A 59 4.60 17.90 10.07
N TYR A 60 3.48 17.38 9.54
CA TYR A 60 2.20 18.08 9.62
C TYR A 60 1.75 18.26 11.08
N PHE A 61 1.90 17.23 11.91
CA PHE A 61 1.59 17.34 13.34
C PHE A 61 2.54 18.30 14.05
N ALA A 62 3.84 18.25 13.77
CA ALA A 62 4.81 19.17 14.37
C ALA A 62 4.46 20.65 14.10
N ARG A 63 3.96 20.95 12.88
CA ARG A 63 3.63 22.32 12.47
C ARG A 63 2.25 22.80 12.92
N TYR A 64 1.24 21.93 12.90
CA TYR A 64 -0.16 22.35 13.05
C TYR A 64 -0.84 21.85 14.33
N SER A 65 -0.18 21.02 15.13
CA SER A 65 -0.78 20.44 16.34
C SER A 65 -1.07 21.52 17.39
N LYS A 66 -2.30 21.46 17.92
CA LYS A 66 -2.71 22.20 19.11
C LYS A 66 -3.18 21.18 20.13
N LYS A 67 -2.49 21.10 21.27
CA LYS A 67 -2.76 20.11 22.34
C LYS A 67 -2.79 18.66 21.82
N GLY A 68 -1.85 18.31 20.94
CA GLY A 68 -1.74 16.95 20.38
C GLY A 68 -2.76 16.60 19.29
N ARG A 69 -3.54 17.59 18.81
CA ARG A 69 -4.57 17.38 17.80
C ARG A 69 -4.39 18.31 16.60
N VAL A 70 -4.74 17.81 15.41
CA VAL A 70 -4.79 18.61 14.18
C VAL A 70 -6.15 18.49 13.52
N LYS A 71 -6.47 19.48 12.68
CA LYS A 71 -7.72 19.52 11.94
C LYS A 71 -7.72 18.49 10.80
N CYS A 72 -8.72 17.61 10.77
CA CYS A 72 -9.05 16.76 9.63
C CYS A 72 -9.39 17.64 8.43
N GLN A 73 -8.72 17.46 7.29
CA GLN A 73 -8.92 18.30 6.11
C GLN A 73 -10.24 18.01 5.37
N GLU A 74 -10.94 16.94 5.73
CA GLU A 74 -12.23 16.58 5.15
C GLU A 74 -13.41 16.98 6.04
N THR A 75 -13.37 16.64 7.34
CA THR A 75 -14.48 16.89 8.27
C THR A 75 -14.32 18.16 9.09
N GLY A 76 -13.10 18.70 9.20
CA GLY A 76 -12.80 19.83 10.06
C GLY A 76 -12.69 19.49 11.56
N GLU A 77 -12.89 18.24 11.96
CA GLU A 77 -12.72 17.78 13.35
C GLU A 77 -11.25 17.85 13.79
N PHE A 78 -11.00 18.20 15.06
CA PHE A 78 -9.66 18.13 15.66
C PHE A 78 -9.43 16.75 16.28
N LEU A 79 -8.51 15.99 15.69
CA LEU A 79 -8.27 14.58 15.99
C LEU A 79 -6.79 14.33 16.31
N THR A 80 -6.50 13.26 17.05
CA THR A 80 -5.13 12.89 17.43
C THR A 80 -4.38 12.23 16.26
N TYR A 81 -3.09 11.98 16.47
CA TYR A 81 -2.23 11.28 15.52
C TYR A 81 -2.79 9.89 15.18
N GLU A 82 -3.33 9.17 16.16
CA GLU A 82 -3.85 7.82 16.02
C GLU A 82 -5.18 7.77 15.27
N GLU A 83 -5.97 8.83 15.32
CA GLU A 83 -7.30 8.90 14.67
C GLU A 83 -7.21 9.30 13.19
N LEU A 84 -6.10 9.90 12.79
CA LEU A 84 -5.87 10.42 11.45
C LEU A 84 -4.98 9.51 10.60
N SER A 85 -5.15 9.59 9.29
CA SER A 85 -4.34 8.92 8.27
C SER A 85 -4.06 9.85 7.10
N LEU A 86 -2.94 9.64 6.41
CA LEU A 86 -2.75 10.27 5.12
C LEU A 86 -3.56 9.53 4.06
N ASP A 87 -4.13 10.30 3.15
CA ASP A 87 -4.93 9.84 2.02
C ASP A 87 -4.44 10.53 0.74
N HIS A 88 -4.42 9.76 -0.35
CA HIS A 88 -4.11 10.28 -1.68
C HIS A 88 -5.37 10.90 -2.28
N ARG A 89 -5.35 12.22 -2.45
CA ARG A 89 -6.49 12.97 -2.99
C ARG A 89 -6.69 12.66 -4.48
N GLN A 90 -7.94 12.46 -4.87
CA GLN A 90 -8.34 12.35 -6.27
C GLN A 90 -7.90 13.59 -7.08
N PRO A 91 -7.57 13.44 -8.38
CA PRO A 91 -7.70 12.22 -9.18
C PRO A 91 -6.52 11.22 -9.02
N ASN A 92 -5.39 11.65 -8.45
CA ASN A 92 -4.18 10.82 -8.29
C ASN A 92 -4.23 9.98 -7.02
N THR A 93 -5.18 9.05 -6.95
CA THR A 93 -5.21 8.02 -5.90
C THR A 93 -3.97 7.12 -6.02
N PHE A 94 -3.61 6.40 -4.95
CA PHE A 94 -2.42 5.54 -4.99
C PHE A 94 -2.49 4.48 -6.10
N SER A 95 -3.66 3.86 -6.33
CA SER A 95 -3.86 2.89 -7.41
C SER A 95 -3.63 3.51 -8.78
N VAL A 96 -4.12 4.74 -9.01
CA VAL A 96 -3.90 5.48 -10.26
C VAL A 96 -2.42 5.80 -10.45
N ILE A 97 -1.72 6.21 -9.39
CA ILE A 97 -0.28 6.48 -9.49
C ILE A 97 0.49 5.22 -9.88
N VAL A 98 0.20 4.07 -9.26
CA VAL A 98 0.86 2.79 -9.57
C VAL A 98 0.56 2.35 -11.01
N ASP A 99 -0.72 2.38 -11.41
CA ASP A 99 -1.16 1.99 -12.74
C ASP A 99 -0.48 2.82 -13.84
N ARG A 100 -0.44 4.15 -13.68
CA ARG A 100 0.24 5.04 -14.62
C ARG A 100 1.75 4.86 -14.63
N PHE A 101 2.36 4.51 -13.50
CA PHE A 101 3.79 4.22 -13.46
C PHE A 101 4.12 2.98 -14.29
N ILE A 102 3.33 1.90 -14.14
CA ILE A 102 3.47 0.67 -14.94
C ILE A 102 3.36 0.99 -16.43
N GLU A 103 2.33 1.76 -16.82
CA GLU A 103 2.09 2.16 -18.20
C GLU A 103 3.27 2.98 -18.78
N LEU A 104 3.69 4.04 -18.07
CA LEU A 104 4.75 4.95 -18.55
C LEU A 104 6.11 4.27 -18.65
N LYS A 105 6.43 3.39 -17.70
CA LYS A 105 7.71 2.66 -17.67
C LYS A 105 7.66 1.35 -18.45
N LYS A 106 6.51 0.99 -19.03
CA LYS A 106 6.27 -0.26 -19.76
C LYS A 106 6.71 -1.49 -18.96
N ILE A 107 6.35 -1.51 -17.68
CA ILE A 107 6.77 -2.56 -16.75
C ILE A 107 6.02 -3.85 -17.08
N ASP A 108 6.76 -4.93 -17.34
CA ASP A 108 6.22 -6.29 -17.30
C ASP A 108 6.18 -6.79 -15.86
N LEU A 109 4.98 -6.97 -15.33
CA LEU A 109 4.77 -7.41 -13.94
C LEU A 109 5.19 -8.86 -13.68
N ASN A 110 5.36 -9.67 -14.73
CA ASN A 110 5.80 -11.06 -14.60
C ASN A 110 7.31 -11.16 -14.35
N GLU A 111 8.06 -10.18 -14.83
CA GLU A 111 9.53 -10.13 -14.72
C GLU A 111 10.01 -9.44 -13.42
N ILE A 112 9.08 -8.90 -12.61
CA ILE A 112 9.46 -8.24 -11.35
C ILE A 112 9.88 -9.27 -10.30
N GLU A 113 11.12 -9.15 -9.85
CA GLU A 113 11.65 -9.89 -8.71
C GLU A 113 11.34 -9.19 -7.37
N TYR A 114 11.03 -9.99 -6.36
CA TYR A 114 10.64 -9.51 -5.04
C TYR A 114 11.46 -10.17 -3.95
N ILE A 115 11.74 -9.41 -2.90
CA ILE A 115 12.25 -9.94 -1.64
C ILE A 115 11.03 -10.33 -0.79
N GLN A 116 10.93 -11.60 -0.43
CA GLN A 116 9.86 -12.08 0.46
C GLN A 116 10.16 -11.66 1.90
N ILE A 117 9.16 -11.06 2.54
CA ILE A 117 9.25 -10.60 3.92
C ILE A 117 8.28 -11.38 4.80
N ASP A 118 8.83 -12.06 5.80
CA ASP A 118 8.03 -12.80 6.77
C ASP A 118 7.16 -11.86 7.61
N GLY A 119 5.85 -12.13 7.60
CA GLY A 119 4.87 -11.33 8.33
C GLY A 119 4.55 -9.97 7.69
N GLY A 120 5.06 -9.69 6.48
CA GLY A 120 4.84 -8.45 5.76
C GLY A 120 4.47 -8.64 4.27
N PRO A 121 4.16 -7.53 3.58
CA PRO A 121 4.18 -7.48 2.12
C PRO A 121 5.61 -7.59 1.59
N ASN A 122 5.75 -8.04 0.34
CA ASN A 122 7.04 -8.16 -0.31
C ASN A 122 7.63 -6.77 -0.62
N GLU A 123 8.95 -6.72 -0.75
CA GLU A 123 9.70 -5.53 -1.17
C GLU A 123 10.24 -5.72 -2.60
N LEU A 124 10.45 -4.61 -3.33
CA LEU A 124 11.10 -4.67 -4.64
C LEU A 124 12.57 -5.07 -4.45
N LYS A 125 13.05 -6.01 -5.27
CA LYS A 125 14.47 -6.40 -5.24
C LYS A 125 15.34 -5.40 -5.99
N ASP A 126 14.83 -4.85 -7.09
CA ASP A 126 15.47 -3.80 -7.88
C ASP A 126 15.38 -2.45 -7.16
N LYS A 127 16.55 -1.91 -6.79
CA LYS A 127 16.66 -0.64 -6.06
C LYS A 127 16.55 0.59 -6.94
N ASP A 128 16.87 0.47 -8.23
CA ASP A 128 16.68 1.57 -9.17
C ASP A 128 15.18 1.75 -9.43
N LEU A 129 14.45 0.65 -9.66
CA LEU A 129 12.99 0.69 -9.81
C LEU A 129 12.28 1.23 -8.56
N GLU A 130 12.78 0.85 -7.37
CA GLU A 130 12.31 1.38 -6.08
C GLU A 130 12.45 2.90 -6.02
N GLU A 131 13.63 3.43 -6.30
CA GLU A 131 13.89 4.88 -6.25
C GLU A 131 13.13 5.63 -7.35
N GLU A 132 13.05 5.08 -8.57
CA GLU A 132 12.24 5.64 -9.65
C GLU A 132 10.77 5.78 -9.26
N PHE A 133 10.19 4.72 -8.66
CA PHE A 133 8.81 4.77 -8.20
C PHE A 133 8.64 5.80 -7.07
N ARG A 134 9.59 5.88 -6.14
CA ARG A 134 9.56 6.84 -5.03
C ARG A 134 9.55 8.28 -5.55
N GLN A 135 10.42 8.61 -6.50
CA GLN A 135 10.49 9.94 -7.11
C GLN A 135 9.25 10.24 -7.94
N TYR A 136 8.76 9.25 -8.71
CA TYR A 136 7.52 9.38 -9.44
C TYR A 136 6.33 9.68 -8.50
N HIS A 137 6.19 8.90 -7.42
CA HIS A 137 5.16 9.11 -6.40
C HIS A 137 5.23 10.52 -5.81
N LYS A 138 6.41 11.00 -5.41
CA LYS A 138 6.61 12.38 -4.91
C LYS A 138 6.10 13.43 -5.89
N SER A 139 6.33 13.24 -7.19
CA SER A 139 5.90 14.19 -8.23
C SER A 139 4.38 14.18 -8.50
N LYS A 140 3.68 13.07 -8.18
CA LYS A 140 2.25 12.89 -8.54
C LYS A 140 1.30 12.97 -7.34
N ALA A 141 1.79 12.64 -6.15
CA ALA A 141 0.95 12.48 -4.98
C ALA A 141 0.48 13.83 -4.44
N ASN A 142 -0.83 13.99 -4.35
CA ASN A 142 -1.47 15.06 -3.59
C ASN A 142 -2.03 14.46 -2.30
N LEU A 143 -1.37 14.74 -1.17
CA LEU A 143 -1.70 14.10 0.10
C LEU A 143 -2.58 15.03 0.97
N ARG A 144 -3.49 14.41 1.72
CA ARG A 144 -4.30 15.08 2.74
C ARG A 144 -4.40 14.23 3.98
N ILE A 145 -4.64 14.87 5.13
CA ILE A 145 -4.86 14.19 6.40
C ILE A 145 -6.36 14.07 6.70
N VAL A 146 -6.82 12.84 6.87
CA VAL A 146 -8.25 12.51 7.02
C VAL A 146 -8.47 11.51 8.14
N LYS A 147 -9.68 11.50 8.69
CA LYS A 147 -10.13 10.52 9.69
C LYS A 147 -10.04 9.11 9.10
N LYS A 148 -9.39 8.18 9.81
CA LYS A 148 -9.11 6.81 9.34
C LYS A 148 -10.33 6.10 8.74
N ASN A 149 -11.49 6.23 9.38
CA ASN A 149 -12.70 5.50 8.98
C ASN A 149 -13.29 6.00 7.64
N LEU A 150 -12.98 7.22 7.21
CA LEU A 150 -13.44 7.78 5.92
C LEU A 150 -12.54 7.39 4.75
N ASN A 151 -11.26 7.09 5.02
CA ASN A 151 -10.29 6.65 4.01
C ASN A 151 -10.70 5.29 3.42
N LEU A 152 -11.16 4.36 4.27
CA LEU A 152 -11.52 2.99 3.87
C LEU A 152 -12.62 2.95 2.79
N GLY A 153 -13.64 3.80 2.88
CA GLY A 153 -14.74 3.83 1.91
C GLY A 153 -14.33 4.27 0.49
N ARG A 154 -13.35 5.18 0.39
CA ARG A 154 -12.90 5.73 -0.91
C ARG A 154 -11.93 4.80 -1.65
N SER A 155 -11.21 3.96 -0.91
CA SER A 155 -10.27 2.99 -1.49
C SER A 155 -10.93 2.04 -2.50
N PHE A 156 -12.21 1.72 -2.31
CA PHE A 156 -13.00 0.91 -3.24
C PHE A 156 -13.36 1.67 -4.53
N GLN A 157 -13.77 2.94 -4.42
CA GLN A 157 -14.14 3.79 -5.55
C GLN A 157 -12.96 4.12 -6.47
N ALA A 158 -11.74 4.05 -5.95
CA ALA A 158 -10.50 4.34 -6.68
C ALA A 158 -9.96 3.16 -7.51
N ARG A 159 -10.68 2.03 -7.58
CA ARG A 159 -10.25 0.85 -8.34
C ARG A 159 -10.43 1.08 -9.83
N ILE A 160 -9.40 0.78 -10.61
CA ILE A 160 -9.34 1.01 -12.07
C ILE A 160 -9.79 -0.23 -12.87
N ASN A 161 -9.99 -1.36 -12.20
CA ASN A 161 -10.36 -2.61 -12.87
C ASN A 161 -11.67 -2.46 -13.64
N ARG A 162 -11.62 -2.80 -14.94
CA ARG A 162 -12.82 -2.91 -15.77
C ARG A 162 -13.78 -3.93 -15.16
N GLN A 163 -15.05 -3.57 -15.10
CA GLN A 163 -16.12 -4.45 -14.65
C GLN A 163 -16.83 -5.07 -15.85
N ASN A 164 -17.42 -6.24 -15.67
CA ASN A 164 -18.20 -6.91 -16.72
C ASN A 164 -19.40 -6.09 -17.21
N LYS A 165 -19.81 -5.05 -16.45
CA LYS A 165 -20.90 -4.15 -16.78
C LYS A 165 -20.45 -2.90 -17.55
N ASP A 166 -19.14 -2.72 -17.74
CA ASP A 166 -18.62 -1.56 -18.46
C ASP A 166 -18.96 -1.69 -19.95
N LEU A 167 -19.62 -0.66 -20.49
CA LEU A 167 -19.97 -0.60 -21.90
C LEU A 167 -18.71 -0.44 -22.75
N LYS A 168 -18.69 -1.10 -23.93
CA LYS A 168 -17.62 -0.99 -24.91
C LYS A 168 -18.14 -0.21 -26.11
N ILE A 169 -17.28 0.62 -26.68
CA ILE A 169 -17.49 1.08 -28.06
C ILE A 169 -17.25 -0.16 -28.92
N MET A 170 -18.25 -0.54 -29.71
CA MET A 170 -18.10 -1.56 -30.74
C MET A 170 -17.72 -0.82 -32.03
N ASP A 171 -16.63 -1.25 -32.66
CA ASP A 171 -16.32 -0.78 -34.00
C ASP A 171 -17.30 -1.46 -34.97
N ASP A 172 -17.87 -0.70 -35.90
CA ASP A 172 -18.64 -1.27 -37.01
C ASP A 172 -17.63 -1.91 -37.99
N GLU A 173 -17.80 -3.21 -38.29
CA GLU A 173 -16.97 -3.98 -39.24
C GLU A 173 -17.05 -3.44 -40.68
#